data_AF-A0AAW9IL58-F1
#
_entry.id   AF-A0AAW9IL58-F1
#
_cell.length_a   1.000
_cell.length_b   1.000
_cell.length_c   1.000
_cell.angle_alpha   90.00
_cell.angle_beta   90.00
_cell.angle_gamma   90.00
#
_symmetry.space_group_name_H-M   'P 1'
#
loop_
_entity.id
_entity.type
_entity.pdbx_description
1 polymer ?
#
loop_
_entity_poly.entity_id
_entity_poly.type
_entity_poly.pdbx_seq_one_letter_code
_entity_poly.pdbx_strand_id
1 'polypeptide(L)'
;MVLDKESKNENKNETKKEDKKYKRIFIYLSVFLAIYLLLLTVIAPKKHNLSVGDIAPVDIKAPIDTIDEIATKQKEEEAMAKAREDKQYIVKSEVKTQAIENVKKLFNKLATENSSTKEEKDKIAEVKKIEEFSL
;
A
#
# COMPACT_ATOMS: atom_id res chain seq x y z
N MET A 1 46.62 -50.95 -52.37
CA MET A 1 46.37 -50.77 -50.92
C MET A 1 45.07 -50.01 -50.80
N VAL A 2 43.97 -50.77 -50.87
CA VAL A 2 42.64 -50.36 -50.42
C VAL A 2 42.68 -50.46 -48.91
N LEU A 3 42.16 -49.48 -48.16
CA LEU A 3 41.50 -49.68 -46.86
C LEU A 3 41.03 -48.35 -46.26
N ASP A 4 39.81 -48.43 -45.72
CA ASP A 4 39.19 -47.60 -44.69
C ASP A 4 38.74 -46.17 -44.99
N LYS A 5 37.45 -46.07 -45.35
CA LYS A 5 36.65 -44.83 -45.26
C LYS A 5 35.27 -45.00 -44.61
N GLU A 6 35.05 -46.00 -43.76
CA GLU A 6 33.71 -46.19 -43.14
C GLU A 6 33.57 -45.86 -41.64
N SER A 7 34.62 -45.59 -40.88
CA SER A 7 34.51 -45.46 -39.41
C SER A 7 34.39 -44.02 -38.87
N LYS A 8 33.61 -43.11 -39.49
CA LYS A 8 33.54 -41.72 -38.97
C LYS A 8 32.19 -41.01 -39.09
N ASN A 9 31.07 -41.71 -38.91
CA ASN A 9 29.75 -41.07 -39.05
C ASN A 9 28.72 -41.33 -37.92
N GLU A 10 29.16 -41.65 -36.70
CA GLU A 10 28.22 -41.77 -35.57
C GLU A 10 28.40 -40.68 -34.49
N ASN A 11 29.59 -40.07 -34.36
CA ASN A 11 29.91 -39.15 -33.25
C ASN A 11 29.63 -37.66 -33.52
N LYS A 12 28.87 -37.31 -34.59
CA LYS A 12 28.63 -35.91 -35.00
C LYS A 12 27.28 -35.34 -34.55
N ASN A 13 26.40 -36.18 -34.03
CA ASN A 13 25.02 -35.80 -33.71
C ASN A 13 24.83 -35.34 -32.25
N GLU A 14 25.76 -35.68 -31.36
CA GLU A 14 25.70 -35.30 -29.94
C GLU A 14 26.22 -33.88 -29.72
N THR A 15 27.38 -33.55 -30.30
CA THR A 15 28.00 -32.20 -30.25
C THR A 15 27.08 -31.10 -30.81
N LYS A 16 26.36 -31.39 -31.89
CA LYS A 16 25.47 -30.43 -32.57
C LYS A 16 24.22 -30.04 -31.74
N LYS A 17 23.80 -30.89 -30.78
CA LYS A 17 22.70 -30.56 -29.84
C LYS A 17 23.19 -29.69 -28.70
N GLU A 18 24.42 -29.89 -28.25
CA GLU A 18 25.04 -29.09 -27.19
C GLU A 18 25.36 -27.67 -27.67
N ASP A 19 25.87 -27.52 -28.90
CA ASP A 19 26.15 -26.21 -29.53
C ASP A 19 24.92 -25.28 -29.53
N LYS A 20 23.72 -25.82 -29.76
CA LYS A 20 22.47 -25.06 -29.74
C LYS A 20 22.09 -24.59 -28.33
N LYS A 21 22.38 -25.40 -27.31
CA LYS A 21 22.16 -25.04 -25.90
C LYS A 21 23.16 -23.97 -25.45
N TYR A 22 24.44 -24.15 -25.76
CA TYR A 22 25.49 -23.16 -25.49
C TYR A 22 25.21 -21.83 -26.19
N LYS A 23 24.79 -21.85 -27.45
CA LYS A 23 24.40 -20.64 -28.19
C LYS A 23 23.23 -19.91 -27.53
N ARG A 24 22.24 -20.63 -27.01
CA ARG A 24 21.11 -20.04 -26.28
C ARG A 24 21.55 -19.38 -24.97
N ILE A 25 22.41 -20.04 -24.21
CA ILE A 25 22.96 -19.51 -22.94
C ILE A 25 23.86 -18.31 -23.19
N PHE A 26 24.66 -18.32 -24.26
CA PHE A 26 25.50 -17.20 -24.66
C PHE A 26 24.69 -15.95 -25.01
N ILE A 27 23.54 -16.11 -25.68
CA ILE A 27 22.63 -14.99 -25.99
C ILE A 27 22.10 -14.35 -24.71
N TYR A 28 21.64 -15.15 -23.73
CA TYR A 28 21.17 -14.62 -22.45
C TYR A 28 22.28 -13.91 -21.68
N LEU A 29 23.48 -14.49 -21.65
CA LEU A 29 24.63 -13.88 -20.98
C LEU A 29 25.03 -12.56 -21.64
N SER A 30 25.00 -12.51 -22.98
CA SER A 30 25.31 -11.30 -23.75
C SER A 30 24.30 -10.19 -23.49
N VAL A 31 22.99 -10.50 -23.48
CA VAL A 31 21.93 -9.52 -23.20
C VAL A 31 22.02 -9.04 -21.74
N PHE A 32 22.24 -9.95 -20.79
CA PHE A 32 22.43 -9.61 -19.39
C PHE A 32 23.62 -8.66 -19.21
N LEU A 33 24.76 -8.95 -19.84
CA LEU A 33 25.95 -8.12 -19.77
C LEU A 33 25.72 -6.75 -20.42
N ALA A 34 25.02 -6.70 -21.56
CA ALA A 34 24.69 -5.43 -22.22
C ALA A 34 23.80 -4.54 -21.34
N ILE A 35 22.77 -5.11 -20.72
CA ILE A 35 21.89 -4.38 -19.79
C ILE A 35 22.66 -3.94 -18.54
N TYR A 36 23.51 -4.79 -17.99
CA TYR A 36 24.32 -4.48 -16.82
C TYR A 36 25.27 -3.31 -17.06
N LEU A 37 25.95 -3.28 -18.22
CA LEU A 37 26.80 -2.16 -18.62
C LEU A 37 25.99 -0.87 -18.79
N LEU A 38 24.81 -0.95 -19.39
CA LEU A 38 23.91 0.20 -19.56
C LEU A 38 23.49 0.76 -18.18
N LEU A 39 23.13 -0.12 -17.24
CA LEU A 39 22.81 0.27 -15.86
C LEU A 39 23.99 0.97 -15.18
N LEU A 40 25.23 0.49 -15.34
CA LEU A 40 26.40 1.17 -14.77
C LEU A 40 26.55 2.60 -15.32
N THR A 41 26.26 2.83 -16.60
CA THR A 41 26.34 4.18 -17.20
C THR A 41 25.22 5.11 -16.76
N VAL A 42 24.02 4.57 -16.49
CA VAL A 42 22.84 5.36 -16.10
C VAL A 42 22.81 5.64 -14.59
N ILE A 43 23.26 4.69 -13.77
CA ILE A 43 23.26 4.80 -12.31
C ILE A 43 24.31 5.80 -11.83
N ALA A 44 25.43 5.96 -12.54
CA ALA A 44 26.46 6.91 -12.17
C ALA A 44 26.02 8.34 -12.52
N PRO A 45 25.66 9.19 -11.54
CA PRO A 45 25.41 10.60 -11.82
C PRO A 45 26.69 11.23 -12.36
N LYS A 46 26.57 12.12 -13.35
CA LYS A 46 27.71 12.91 -13.83
C LYS A 46 28.27 13.69 -12.64
N LYS A 47 29.44 13.29 -12.17
CA LYS A 47 30.13 13.99 -11.08
C LYS A 47 30.73 15.26 -11.67
N HIS A 48 30.04 16.38 -11.44
CA HIS A 48 30.61 17.69 -11.69
C HIS A 48 31.61 18.00 -10.58
N ASN A 49 32.88 18.18 -10.95
CA ASN A 49 33.91 18.61 -10.01
C ASN A 49 33.82 20.13 -9.90
N LEU A 50 33.01 20.62 -8.95
CA LEU A 50 32.81 22.04 -8.71
C LEU A 50 33.82 22.51 -7.66
N SER A 51 34.67 23.46 -8.02
CA SER A 51 35.60 24.12 -7.09
C SER A 51 34.99 25.39 -6.53
N VAL A 52 35.41 25.80 -5.32
CA VAL A 52 34.94 27.04 -4.70
C VAL A 52 35.42 28.22 -5.55
N GLY A 53 34.48 28.95 -6.16
CA GLY A 53 34.76 30.06 -7.08
C GLY A 53 34.43 29.78 -8.55
N ASP A 54 34.01 28.56 -8.91
CA ASP A 54 33.55 28.26 -10.26
C ASP A 54 32.23 28.98 -10.59
N ILE A 55 32.20 29.66 -11.74
CA ILE A 55 31.01 30.30 -12.27
C ILE A 55 30.16 29.23 -12.97
N ALA A 56 28.88 29.14 -12.62
CA ALA A 56 27.96 28.16 -13.21
C ALA A 56 27.85 28.40 -14.74
N PRO A 57 28.05 27.38 -15.59
CA PRO A 57 27.98 27.53 -17.04
C PRO A 57 26.54 27.68 -17.55
N VAL A 58 25.55 27.52 -16.67
CA VAL A 58 24.12 27.60 -16.99
C VAL A 58 23.38 28.29 -15.85
N ASP A 59 22.49 29.21 -16.22
CA ASP A 59 21.57 29.84 -15.28
C ASP A 59 20.58 28.79 -14.76
N ILE A 60 20.60 28.56 -13.44
CA ILE A 60 19.63 27.70 -12.78
C ILE A 60 18.34 28.50 -12.60
N LYS A 61 17.33 28.19 -13.40
CA LYS A 61 15.99 28.77 -13.22
C LYS A 61 15.32 28.12 -12.00
N ALA A 62 14.72 28.94 -11.15
CA ALA A 62 13.88 28.43 -10.07
C ALA A 62 12.72 27.60 -10.66
N PRO A 63 12.37 26.46 -10.05
CA PRO A 63 11.20 25.71 -10.47
C PRO A 63 9.98 26.62 -10.36
N ILE A 64 9.24 26.75 -11.45
CA ILE A 64 7.92 27.38 -11.43
C ILE A 64 6.97 26.29 -10.97
N ASP A 65 6.30 26.49 -9.84
CA ASP A 65 5.26 25.59 -9.36
C ASP A 65 4.05 25.67 -10.31
N THR A 66 4.11 24.97 -11.44
CA THR A 66 2.90 24.65 -12.20
C THR A 66 2.18 23.56 -11.44
N ILE A 67 1.26 23.97 -10.57
CA ILE A 67 0.37 23.07 -9.85
C ILE A 67 -0.52 22.40 -10.90
N ASP A 68 -0.28 21.12 -11.16
CA ASP A 68 -1.18 20.30 -11.96
C ASP A 68 -2.43 19.99 -11.12
N GLU A 69 -3.41 20.89 -11.22
CA GLU A 69 -4.69 20.76 -10.52
C GLU A 69 -5.43 19.48 -10.91
N ILE A 70 -5.23 18.96 -12.11
CA ILE A 70 -5.92 17.77 -12.61
C ILE A 70 -5.34 16.52 -11.96
N ALA A 71 -4.02 16.36 -11.99
CA ALA A 71 -3.34 15.24 -11.34
C ALA A 71 -3.51 15.26 -9.82
N THR A 72 -3.64 16.45 -9.23
CA THR A 72 -3.88 16.61 -7.78
C THR A 72 -5.30 16.18 -7.40
N LYS A 73 -6.32 16.63 -8.15
CA LYS A 73 -7.72 16.24 -7.92
C LYS A 73 -7.93 14.74 -8.12
N GLN A 74 -7.32 14.12 -9.12
CA GLN A 74 -7.40 12.67 -9.34
C GLN A 74 -6.84 11.86 -8.17
N LYS A 75 -5.68 12.25 -7.64
CA LYS A 75 -5.10 11.58 -6.46
C LYS A 75 -5.94 11.77 -5.20
N GLU A 76 -6.57 12.94 -5.06
CA GLU A 76 -7.48 13.22 -3.95
C GLU A 76 -8.75 12.36 -4.04
N GLU A 77 -9.34 12.24 -5.23
CA GLU A 77 -10.48 11.37 -5.50
C GLU A 77 -10.16 9.89 -5.26
N GLU A 78 -8.99 9.42 -5.70
CA GLU A 78 -8.52 8.06 -5.42
C GLU A 78 -8.31 7.79 -3.92
N ALA A 79 -7.74 8.75 -3.19
CA ALA A 79 -7.55 8.65 -1.75
C ALA A 79 -8.90 8.65 -1.01
N MET A 80 -9.84 9.48 -1.43
CA MET A 80 -11.20 9.49 -0.90
C MET A 80 -11.96 8.19 -1.21
N ALA A 81 -11.80 7.63 -2.41
CA ALA A 81 -12.42 6.36 -2.78
C ALA A 81 -11.89 5.21 -1.90
N LYS A 82 -10.56 5.12 -1.73
CA LYS A 82 -9.91 4.14 -0.85
C LYS A 82 -10.34 4.29 0.61
N ALA A 83 -10.41 5.53 1.11
CA ALA A 83 -10.85 5.81 2.49
C ALA A 83 -12.34 5.52 2.73
N ARG A 84 -13.18 5.52 1.69
CA ARG A 84 -14.60 5.11 1.78
C ARG A 84 -14.77 3.60 1.74
N GLU A 85 -13.90 2.90 1.00
CA GLU A 85 -13.89 1.44 0.89
C GLU A 85 -13.38 0.79 2.18
N ASP A 86 -12.28 1.33 2.72
CA ASP A 86 -11.77 1.00 4.05
C ASP A 86 -12.58 1.76 5.10
N LYS A 87 -13.73 1.22 5.52
CA LYS A 87 -14.53 1.77 6.63
C LYS A 87 -13.62 2.00 7.84
N GLN A 88 -13.20 3.24 8.06
CA GLN A 88 -12.36 3.67 9.19
C GLN A 88 -13.06 3.50 10.56
N TYR A 89 -14.32 3.04 10.57
CA TYR A 89 -15.10 2.78 11.75
C TYR A 89 -15.90 1.48 11.59
N ILE A 90 -15.80 0.62 12.61
CA ILE A 90 -16.66 -0.57 12.73
C ILE A 90 -18.03 -0.08 13.21
N VAL A 91 -19.03 -0.12 12.33
CA VAL A 91 -20.42 0.18 12.71
C VAL A 91 -20.95 -0.95 13.59
N LYS A 92 -20.82 -0.81 14.90
CA LYS A 92 -21.46 -1.71 15.87
C LYS A 92 -22.95 -1.37 15.94
N SER A 93 -23.78 -2.13 15.24
CA SER A 93 -25.25 -2.00 15.29
C SER A 93 -25.80 -2.18 16.71
N GLU A 94 -25.09 -2.93 17.55
CA GLU A 94 -25.42 -3.20 18.95
C GLU A 94 -25.58 -1.92 19.79
N VAL A 95 -24.79 -0.88 19.50
CA VAL A 95 -24.83 0.40 20.25
C VAL A 95 -26.20 1.06 20.15
N LYS A 96 -26.88 0.92 19.00
CA LYS A 96 -28.22 1.47 18.81
C LYS A 96 -29.25 0.72 19.67
N THR A 97 -29.17 -0.61 19.68
CA THR A 97 -30.06 -1.45 20.48
C THR A 97 -29.85 -1.20 21.97
N GLN A 98 -28.59 -1.15 22.41
CA GLN A 98 -28.21 -0.90 23.79
C GLN A 98 -28.65 0.48 24.27
N ALA A 99 -28.53 1.52 23.44
CA ALA A 99 -29.04 2.86 23.76
C ALA A 99 -30.56 2.88 23.95
N ILE A 100 -31.31 2.21 23.07
CA ILE A 100 -32.78 2.12 23.16
C ILE A 100 -33.20 1.37 24.42
N GLU A 101 -32.52 0.27 24.75
CA GLU A 101 -32.80 -0.51 25.97
C GLU A 101 -32.48 0.26 27.25
N ASN A 102 -31.37 1.00 27.26
CA ASN A 102 -31.00 1.87 28.38
C ASN A 102 -32.06 2.93 28.64
N VAL A 103 -32.53 3.61 27.58
CA VAL A 103 -33.61 4.60 27.68
C VAL A 103 -34.91 3.96 28.20
N LYS A 104 -35.29 2.77 27.71
CA LYS A 104 -36.48 2.06 28.22
C LYS A 104 -36.35 1.67 29.70
N LYS A 105 -35.18 1.17 30.12
CA LYS A 105 -34.92 0.83 31.53
C LYS A 105 -35.04 2.05 32.44
N LEU A 106 -34.53 3.21 32.01
CA LEU A 106 -34.67 4.48 32.74
C LEU A 106 -36.14 4.83 32.98
N PHE A 107 -36.93 4.88 31.91
CA PHE A 107 -38.34 5.27 32.01
C PHE A 107 -39.18 4.26 32.82
N ASN A 108 -38.92 2.95 32.67
CA ASN A 108 -39.61 1.93 33.45
C ASN A 108 -39.28 2.00 34.94
N LYS A 109 -38.03 2.29 35.29
CA LYS A 109 -37.62 2.45 36.69
C LYS A 109 -38.21 3.73 37.29
N LEU A 110 -38.24 4.83 36.53
CA LEU A 110 -38.89 6.07 36.93
C LEU A 110 -40.40 5.90 37.14
N ALA A 111 -41.08 5.18 36.25
CA ALA A 111 -42.51 4.88 36.38
C ALA A 111 -42.80 4.04 37.63
N THR A 112 -41.97 3.01 37.88
CA THR A 112 -42.08 2.15 39.06
C THR A 112 -41.87 2.94 40.36
N GLU A 113 -40.83 3.77 40.46
CA GLU A 113 -40.58 4.58 41.65
C GLU A 113 -41.65 5.66 41.86
N ASN A 114 -42.18 6.26 40.78
CA ASN A 114 -43.29 7.20 40.86
C ASN A 114 -44.57 6.55 41.40
N SER A 115 -44.85 5.31 41.01
CA SER A 115 -46.00 4.53 41.48
C SER A 115 -45.84 3.94 42.89
N SER A 116 -44.63 3.98 43.47
CA SER A 116 -44.38 3.48 44.82
C SER A 116 -44.94 4.42 45.90
N THR A 117 -45.35 3.89 47.05
CA THR A 117 -45.95 4.66 48.16
C THR A 117 -44.92 5.34 49.09
N LYS A 118 -43.67 5.49 48.63
CA LYS A 118 -42.56 6.10 49.39
C LYS A 118 -42.68 7.64 49.43
N GLU A 119 -42.06 8.28 50.42
CA GLU A 119 -41.99 9.76 50.47
C GLU A 119 -41.23 10.33 49.26
N GLU A 120 -41.64 11.50 48.77
CA GLU A 120 -41.09 12.11 47.54
C GLU A 120 -39.58 12.35 47.62
N LYS A 121 -39.04 12.61 48.81
CA LYS A 121 -37.61 12.81 49.05
C LYS A 121 -36.80 11.53 48.81
N ASP A 122 -37.35 10.36 49.18
CA ASP A 122 -36.68 9.07 49.01
C ASP A 122 -36.72 8.61 47.55
N LYS A 123 -37.82 8.88 46.83
CA LYS A 123 -37.94 8.62 45.38
C LYS A 123 -36.87 9.38 44.59
N ILE A 124 -36.66 10.66 44.91
CA ILE A 124 -35.66 11.51 44.24
C ILE A 124 -34.23 11.03 44.55
N ALA A 125 -33.97 10.58 45.78
CA ALA A 125 -32.67 10.02 46.17
C ALA A 125 -32.36 8.70 45.44
N GLU A 126 -33.37 7.88 45.17
CA GLU A 126 -33.24 6.60 44.47
C GLU A 126 -33.08 6.77 42.95
N VAL A 127 -33.79 7.74 42.36
CA VAL A 127 -33.62 8.13 40.94
C VAL A 127 -32.26 8.79 40.69
N LYS A 128 -31.73 9.56 41.64
CA LYS A 128 -30.39 10.16 41.52
C LYS A 128 -29.26 9.13 41.52
N LYS A 129 -29.44 7.94 42.11
CA LYS A 129 -28.43 6.86 42.08
C LYS A 129 -28.30 6.18 40.71
N ILE A 130 -29.09 6.59 39.72
CA ILE A 130 -29.11 6.02 38.37
C ILE A 130 -27.94 6.56 37.50
N GLU A 131 -26.78 6.80 38.10
CA GLU A 131 -25.60 7.42 37.45
C GLU A 131 -24.87 6.48 36.47
N GLU A 132 -25.26 5.21 36.34
CA GLU A 132 -24.56 4.22 35.50
C GLU A 132 -24.91 4.24 34.00
N PHE A 133 -25.79 5.14 33.54
CA PHE A 133 -26.11 5.24 32.12
C PHE A 133 -25.17 6.23 31.42
N SER A 134 -23.93 5.81 31.13
CA SER A 134 -23.07 6.54 30.20
C SER A 134 -23.59 6.31 28.77
N LEU A 135 -24.06 7.37 28.14
CA LEU A 135 -24.41 7.43 26.71
C LEU A 135 -23.15 7.44 25.83
#